data_AF-A0A258QI14-F1
#
_entry.id   AF-A0A258QI14-F1
#
_cell.length_a   1.000
_cell.length_b   1.000
_cell.length_c   1.000
_cell.angle_alpha   90.00
_cell.angle_beta   90.00
_cell.angle_gamma   90.00
#
_symmetry.space_group_name_H-M   'P 1'
#
loop_
_entity.id
_entity.type
_entity.pdbx_description
1 polymer ?
#
loop_
_entity_poly.entity_id
_entity_poly.type
_entity_poly.pdbx_seq_one_letter_code
_entity_poly.pdbx_strand_id
1 'polypeptide(L)'
;PVVAFSVGEQELSGIDTKPLVGQLAAWNYFESIKTPANEAYIANWKKFKKDTKAVTNDPMEAEYIAFQMWIKAVEKAKSTETNKILQAIIGVEVPNLTGGTAKMLPNHYITKPVYIGEIQADGQFNVVWKSKAEVPGEAWSKYLPGSKDLIADWTPPINCGAYNTVTKKCTTGVGS
;
A
#
# COMPACT_ATOMS: atom_id res chain seq x y z
N PRO A 1 19.70 -1.91 -16.90
CA PRO A 1 18.38 -1.90 -16.21
C PRO A 1 18.24 -0.67 -15.32
N VAL A 2 17.14 0.09 -15.49
CA VAL A 2 16.72 1.16 -14.58
C VAL A 2 15.58 0.62 -13.73
N VAL A 3 15.46 1.10 -12.49
CA VAL A 3 14.37 0.74 -11.56
C VAL A 3 13.46 1.94 -11.36
N ALA A 4 12.17 1.79 -11.61
CA ALA A 4 11.14 2.80 -11.36
C ALA A 4 10.34 2.50 -10.08
N PHE A 5 9.93 3.55 -9.37
CA PHE A 5 9.09 3.46 -8.17
C PHE A 5 7.70 4.10 -8.37
N SER A 6 7.38 4.50 -9.61
CA SER A 6 6.18 5.30 -9.93
C SER A 6 5.52 4.94 -11.27
N VAL A 7 5.99 3.90 -11.97
CA VAL A 7 5.39 3.44 -13.22
C VAL A 7 4.58 2.19 -12.94
N GLY A 8 3.27 2.24 -13.15
CA GLY A 8 2.34 1.12 -13.01
C GLY A 8 1.64 0.76 -14.33
N GLU A 9 0.79 -0.25 -14.28
CA GLU A 9 0.09 -0.82 -15.44
C GLU A 9 -0.81 0.20 -16.14
N GLN A 10 -1.42 1.11 -15.37
CA GLN A 10 -2.27 2.17 -15.92
C GLN A 10 -1.45 3.14 -16.79
N GLU A 11 -0.25 3.52 -16.37
CA GLU A 11 0.66 4.34 -17.18
C GLU A 11 1.16 3.60 -18.42
N LEU A 12 1.51 2.31 -18.27
CA LEU A 12 1.99 1.47 -19.38
C LEU A 12 0.91 1.22 -20.44
N SER A 13 -0.36 1.18 -20.06
CA SER A 13 -1.48 0.98 -20.99
C SER A 13 -1.62 2.09 -22.05
N GLY A 14 -1.03 3.27 -21.81
CA GLY A 14 -1.09 4.43 -22.69
C GLY A 14 0.11 4.65 -23.61
N ILE A 15 1.15 3.81 -23.56
CA ILE A 15 2.43 4.04 -24.26
C ILE A 15 2.95 2.80 -25.00
N ASP A 16 3.88 2.98 -25.94
CA ASP A 16 4.62 1.85 -26.53
C ASP A 16 5.61 1.29 -25.50
N THR A 17 5.33 0.08 -25.02
CA THR A 17 6.09 -0.58 -23.95
C THR A 17 7.32 -1.32 -24.46
N LYS A 18 7.48 -1.50 -25.78
CA LYS A 18 8.63 -2.23 -26.36
C LYS A 18 10.00 -1.70 -25.91
N PRO A 19 10.24 -0.38 -25.80
CA PRO A 19 11.51 0.15 -25.31
C PRO A 19 11.73 -0.03 -23.80
N LEU A 20 10.67 -0.37 -23.07
CA LEU A 20 10.68 -0.52 -21.61
C LEU A 20 10.83 -1.97 -21.15
N VAL A 21 10.72 -2.94 -22.07
CA VAL A 21 10.91 -4.36 -21.76
C VAL A 21 12.24 -4.59 -21.06
N GLY A 22 12.22 -5.33 -19.95
CA GLY A 22 13.41 -5.59 -19.14
C GLY A 22 13.76 -4.50 -18.11
N GLN A 23 13.05 -3.37 -18.10
CA GLN A 23 13.13 -2.41 -17.00
C GLN A 23 12.37 -2.94 -15.78
N LEU A 24 12.81 -2.54 -14.59
CA LEU A 24 12.24 -3.04 -13.34
C LEU A 24 11.35 -1.99 -12.68
N ALA A 25 10.30 -2.44 -12.02
CA ALA A 25 9.52 -1.63 -11.10
C ALA A 25 9.44 -2.31 -9.73
N ALA A 26 9.42 -1.51 -8.68
CA ALA A 26 9.21 -1.99 -7.32
C ALA A 26 7.86 -1.47 -6.78
N TRP A 27 6.97 -2.40 -6.46
CA TRP A 27 5.61 -2.11 -5.98
C TRP A 27 5.18 -3.11 -4.93
N ASN A 28 4.07 -2.83 -4.24
CA ASN A 28 3.49 -3.76 -3.28
C ASN A 28 2.43 -4.69 -3.92
N TYR A 29 2.01 -4.40 -5.14
CA TYR A 29 1.05 -5.17 -5.93
C TYR A 29 1.34 -5.00 -7.43
N PHE A 30 1.05 -6.05 -8.20
CA PHE A 30 0.97 -6.04 -9.67
C PHE A 30 -0.28 -6.78 -10.09
N GLU A 31 -0.96 -6.34 -11.16
CA GLU A 31 -2.17 -7.00 -11.68
C GLU A 31 -1.90 -8.47 -12.05
N SER A 32 -0.69 -8.77 -12.51
CA SER A 32 -0.25 -10.11 -12.94
C SER A 32 -0.16 -11.15 -11.81
N ILE A 33 -0.28 -10.74 -10.55
CA ILE A 33 -0.21 -11.65 -9.39
C ILE A 33 -1.40 -12.61 -9.39
N LYS A 34 -1.12 -13.92 -9.36
CA LYS A 34 -2.16 -14.97 -9.46
C LYS A 34 -2.66 -15.40 -8.09
N THR A 35 -3.79 -14.82 -7.67
CA THR A 35 -4.55 -15.30 -6.51
C THR A 35 -6.04 -15.27 -6.82
N PRO A 36 -6.85 -16.12 -6.16
CA PRO A 36 -8.31 -16.09 -6.34
C PRO A 36 -8.93 -14.73 -6.02
N ALA A 37 -8.42 -14.02 -5.01
CA ALA A 37 -8.90 -12.70 -4.63
C ALA A 37 -8.59 -11.66 -5.73
N ASN A 38 -7.39 -11.70 -6.32
CA ASN A 38 -7.01 -10.79 -7.38
C ASN A 38 -7.80 -11.05 -8.67
N GLU A 39 -7.92 -12.30 -9.08
CA GLU A 39 -8.66 -12.69 -10.28
C GLU A 39 -10.13 -12.24 -10.19
N ALA A 40 -10.76 -12.43 -9.02
CA ALA A 40 -12.11 -11.95 -8.77
C ALA A 40 -12.22 -10.42 -8.80
N TYR A 41 -11.25 -9.71 -8.22
CA TYR A 41 -11.19 -8.24 -8.25
C TYR A 41 -11.06 -7.72 -9.69
N ILE A 42 -10.12 -8.24 -10.48
CA ILE A 42 -9.89 -7.85 -11.88
C ILE A 42 -11.13 -8.12 -12.74
N ALA A 43 -11.78 -9.28 -12.57
CA ALA A 43 -13.01 -9.61 -13.28
C ALA A 43 -14.14 -8.62 -12.96
N ASN A 44 -14.32 -8.27 -11.69
CA ASN A 44 -15.30 -7.27 -11.26
C ASN A 44 -14.97 -5.88 -11.80
N TRP A 45 -13.69 -5.49 -11.80
CA TRP A 45 -13.23 -4.22 -12.33
C TRP A 45 -13.51 -4.09 -13.83
N LYS A 46 -13.12 -5.09 -14.63
CA LYS A 46 -13.40 -5.15 -16.08
C LYS A 46 -14.90 -5.09 -16.37
N LYS A 47 -15.71 -5.80 -15.58
CA LYS A 47 -17.18 -5.77 -15.68
C LYS A 47 -17.75 -4.38 -15.37
N PHE A 48 -17.30 -3.75 -14.28
CA PHE A 48 -17.72 -2.40 -13.89
C PHE A 48 -17.37 -1.36 -14.96
N LYS A 49 -16.14 -1.42 -15.49
CA LYS A 49 -15.66 -0.55 -16.56
C LYS A 49 -16.29 -0.83 -17.92
N LYS A 50 -16.92 -1.99 -18.09
CA LYS A 50 -17.40 -2.52 -19.38
C LYS A 50 -16.27 -2.56 -20.42
N ASP A 51 -15.07 -2.90 -19.98
CA ASP A 51 -13.86 -2.93 -20.79
C ASP A 51 -13.00 -4.13 -20.38
N THR A 52 -12.78 -5.06 -21.31
CA THR A 52 -11.98 -6.27 -21.09
C THR A 52 -10.49 -5.98 -21.02
N LYS A 53 -10.05 -4.81 -21.50
CA LYS A 53 -8.67 -4.33 -21.47
C LYS A 53 -8.38 -3.42 -20.27
N ALA A 54 -9.38 -3.11 -19.45
CA ALA A 54 -9.15 -2.31 -18.25
C ALA A 54 -8.15 -3.00 -17.33
N VAL A 55 -7.13 -2.25 -16.91
CA VAL A 55 -6.10 -2.70 -15.98
C VAL A 55 -6.34 -2.14 -14.59
N THR A 56 -5.65 -2.70 -13.60
CA THR A 56 -5.54 -2.17 -12.24
C THR A 56 -4.07 -2.03 -11.85
N ASN A 57 -3.77 -1.25 -10.81
CA ASN A 57 -2.42 -1.02 -10.33
C ASN A 57 -2.35 -0.97 -8.80
N ASP A 58 -1.15 -0.80 -8.24
CA ASP A 58 -0.92 -0.78 -6.79
C ASP A 58 -1.73 0.29 -6.02
N PRO A 59 -1.85 1.55 -6.48
CA PRO A 59 -2.72 2.53 -5.82
C PRO A 59 -4.19 2.10 -5.70
N MET A 60 -4.73 1.44 -6.72
CA MET A 60 -6.10 0.92 -6.68
C MET A 60 -6.26 -0.22 -5.67
N GLU A 61 -5.25 -1.08 -5.53
CA GLU A 61 -5.23 -2.14 -4.52
C GLU A 61 -5.07 -1.57 -3.09
N ALA A 62 -4.25 -0.53 -2.94
CA ALA A 62 -4.11 0.17 -1.66
C ALA A 62 -5.45 0.78 -1.20
N GLU A 63 -6.21 1.38 -2.11
CA GLU A 63 -7.56 1.90 -1.80
C GLU A 63 -8.55 0.78 -1.49
N TYR A 64 -8.49 -0.35 -2.22
CA TYR A 64 -9.29 -1.54 -1.89
C TYR A 64 -9.05 -1.99 -0.44
N ILE A 65 -7.78 -2.12 -0.03
CA ILE A 65 -7.43 -2.45 1.35
C ILE A 65 -7.95 -1.39 2.32
N ALA A 66 -7.67 -0.11 2.06
CA ALA A 66 -8.01 0.99 2.94
C ALA A 66 -9.52 1.07 3.21
N PHE A 67 -10.34 0.90 2.18
CA PHE A 67 -11.79 0.93 2.32
C PHE A 67 -12.31 -0.27 3.13
N GLN A 68 -11.78 -1.48 2.91
CA GLN A 68 -12.14 -2.66 3.71
C GLN A 68 -11.76 -2.47 5.19
N MET A 69 -10.60 -1.88 5.47
CA MET A 69 -10.18 -1.56 6.84
C MET A 69 -11.10 -0.50 7.48
N TRP A 70 -11.47 0.52 6.72
CA TRP A 70 -12.38 1.57 7.17
C TRP A 70 -13.75 1.01 7.55
N ILE A 71 -14.33 0.11 6.74
CA ILE A 71 -15.60 -0.56 7.08
C ILE A 71 -15.49 -1.26 8.44
N LYS A 72 -14.46 -2.09 8.63
CA LYS A 72 -14.23 -2.80 9.90
C LYS A 72 -14.03 -1.83 11.07
N ALA A 73 -13.36 -0.71 10.85
CA ALA A 73 -13.17 0.32 11.86
C ALA A 73 -14.49 1.02 12.24
N VAL A 74 -15.34 1.33 11.26
CA VAL A 74 -16.69 1.89 11.48
C VAL A 74 -17.56 0.93 12.28
N GLU A 75 -17.55 -0.35 11.93
CA GLU A 75 -18.29 -1.39 12.66
C GLU A 75 -17.81 -1.51 14.11
N LYS A 76 -16.48 -1.52 14.32
CA LYS A 76 -15.86 -1.58 15.64
C LYS A 76 -16.15 -0.32 16.48
N ALA A 77 -16.08 0.86 15.87
CA ALA A 77 -16.32 2.15 16.53
C ALA A 77 -17.81 2.46 16.74
N LYS A 78 -18.70 1.79 16.00
CA LYS A 78 -20.13 2.12 15.87
C LYS A 78 -20.34 3.61 15.56
N SER A 79 -19.47 4.16 14.72
CA SER A 79 -19.41 5.58 14.42
C SER A 79 -18.62 5.80 13.13
N THR A 80 -18.90 6.90 12.45
CA THR A 80 -18.09 7.41 11.33
C THR A 80 -17.25 8.63 11.73
N GLU A 81 -17.21 8.97 13.02
CA GLU A 81 -16.47 10.11 13.53
C GLU A 81 -14.95 9.87 13.44
N THR A 82 -14.22 10.78 12.81
CA THR A 82 -12.79 10.61 12.46
C THR A 82 -11.93 10.15 13.64
N ASN A 83 -12.02 10.80 14.79
CA ASN A 83 -11.20 10.45 15.96
C ASN A 83 -11.50 9.04 16.49
N LYS A 84 -12.76 8.60 16.44
CA LYS A 84 -13.14 7.24 16.81
C LYS A 84 -12.61 6.21 15.81
N ILE A 85 -12.66 6.54 14.52
CA ILE A 85 -12.11 5.69 13.46
C ILE A 85 -10.60 5.54 13.57
N LEU A 86 -9.86 6.64 13.74
CA LEU A 86 -8.41 6.63 13.87
C LEU A 86 -7.94 5.71 15.01
N GLN A 87 -8.67 5.70 16.13
CA GLN A 87 -8.36 4.80 17.24
C GLN A 87 -8.83 3.35 16.97
N ALA A 88 -10.00 3.17 16.35
CA ALA A 88 -10.55 1.85 16.10
C ALA A 88 -9.81 1.07 15.00
N ILE A 89 -9.24 1.77 14.02
CA ILE A 89 -8.60 1.17 12.85
C ILE A 89 -7.24 0.55 13.17
N ILE A 90 -6.54 1.02 14.22
CA ILE A 90 -5.28 0.41 14.65
C ILE A 90 -5.49 -1.08 14.98
N GLY A 91 -4.66 -1.93 14.37
CA GLY A 91 -4.73 -3.38 14.49
C GLY A 91 -5.79 -4.07 13.63
N VAL A 92 -6.56 -3.33 12.82
CA VAL A 92 -7.49 -3.94 11.85
C VAL A 92 -6.70 -4.72 10.80
N GLU A 93 -7.19 -5.92 10.49
CA GLU A 93 -6.62 -6.83 9.49
C GLU A 93 -7.66 -7.15 8.41
N VAL A 94 -7.22 -7.11 7.14
CA VAL A 94 -8.02 -7.47 5.96
C VAL A 94 -7.17 -8.27 4.97
N PRO A 95 -7.75 -9.19 4.19
CA PRO A 95 -7.03 -9.82 3.08
C PRO A 95 -6.57 -8.78 2.06
N ASN A 96 -5.36 -8.95 1.51
CA ASN A 96 -4.89 -8.17 0.36
C ASN A 96 -5.10 -8.96 -0.95
N LEU A 97 -4.89 -8.32 -2.10
CA LEU A 97 -5.07 -9.00 -3.39
C LEU A 97 -3.88 -9.91 -3.74
N THR A 98 -2.78 -9.83 -3.00
CA THR A 98 -1.57 -10.64 -3.22
C THR A 98 -1.59 -12.00 -2.52
N GLY A 99 -2.68 -12.33 -1.81
CA GLY A 99 -2.88 -13.60 -1.12
C GLY A 99 -2.39 -13.62 0.34
N GLY A 100 -2.05 -12.44 0.87
CA GLY A 100 -1.68 -12.22 2.26
C GLY A 100 -2.75 -11.43 3.03
N THR A 101 -2.33 -10.80 4.11
CA THR A 101 -3.20 -9.99 4.98
C THR A 101 -2.48 -8.68 5.30
N ALA A 102 -3.16 -7.57 5.02
CA ALA A 102 -2.71 -6.24 5.41
C ALA A 102 -3.20 -5.93 6.82
N LYS A 103 -2.30 -5.40 7.66
CA LYS A 103 -2.59 -4.97 9.03
C LYS A 103 -2.34 -3.49 9.20
N MET A 104 -3.28 -2.76 9.77
CA MET A 104 -3.08 -1.38 10.21
C MET A 104 -2.20 -1.35 11.46
N LEU A 105 -1.08 -0.64 11.37
CA LEU A 105 -0.10 -0.52 12.44
C LEU A 105 -0.34 0.75 13.28
N PRO A 106 0.24 0.84 14.50
CA PRO A 106 0.14 2.04 15.35
C PRO A 106 0.62 3.33 14.69
N ASN A 107 1.51 3.24 13.70
CA ASN A 107 2.00 4.38 12.94
C ASN A 107 1.05 4.85 11.81
N HIS A 108 -0.13 4.23 11.69
CA HIS A 108 -1.11 4.41 10.61
C HIS A 108 -0.63 4.02 9.20
N TYR A 109 0.44 3.22 9.11
CA TYR A 109 0.80 2.52 7.89
C TYR A 109 0.27 1.09 7.94
N ILE A 110 0.18 0.46 6.78
CA ILE A 110 -0.21 -0.95 6.69
C ILE A 110 1.00 -1.83 6.41
N THR A 111 0.89 -3.11 6.74
CA THR A 111 1.80 -4.12 6.22
C THR A 111 1.42 -4.43 4.77
N LYS A 112 2.41 -4.45 3.86
CA LYS A 112 2.26 -4.94 2.48
C LYS A 112 3.47 -5.78 2.08
N PRO A 113 3.37 -6.76 1.17
CA PRO A 113 4.55 -7.39 0.59
C PRO A 113 5.28 -6.41 -0.34
N VAL A 114 6.53 -6.71 -0.70
CA VAL A 114 7.27 -5.95 -1.72
C VAL A 114 7.56 -6.88 -2.88
N TYR A 115 7.31 -6.39 -4.10
CA TYR A 115 7.59 -7.09 -5.34
C TYR A 115 8.56 -6.27 -6.20
N ILE A 116 9.44 -6.98 -6.91
CA ILE A 116 10.18 -6.43 -8.04
C ILE A 116 9.63 -7.12 -9.28
N GLY A 117 9.08 -6.31 -10.19
CA GLY A 117 8.52 -6.75 -11.46
C GLY A 117 9.37 -6.27 -12.64
N GLU A 118 9.49 -7.09 -13.66
CA GLU A 118 10.11 -6.74 -14.94
C GLU A 118 9.02 -6.43 -15.97
N ILE A 119 9.10 -5.28 -16.62
CA ILE A 119 8.13 -4.85 -17.63
C ILE A 119 8.16 -5.81 -18.82
N GLN A 120 6.97 -6.25 -19.23
CA GLN A 120 6.75 -7.12 -20.37
C GLN A 120 6.19 -6.32 -21.55
N ALA A 121 6.26 -6.91 -22.75
CA ALA A 121 5.85 -6.25 -24.00
C ALA A 121 4.33 -5.96 -24.08
N ASP A 122 3.53 -6.59 -23.24
CA ASP A 122 2.08 -6.36 -23.11
C ASP A 122 1.74 -5.27 -22.06
N GLY A 123 2.74 -4.62 -21.47
CA GLY A 123 2.57 -3.60 -20.43
C GLY A 123 2.24 -4.16 -19.05
N GLN A 124 2.35 -5.48 -18.86
CA GLN A 124 2.27 -6.13 -17.55
C GLN A 124 3.66 -6.33 -16.95
N PHE A 125 3.68 -6.79 -15.69
CA PHE A 125 4.91 -7.08 -14.97
C PHE A 125 5.08 -8.58 -14.75
N ASN A 126 6.27 -9.12 -15.03
CA ASN A 126 6.67 -10.43 -14.56
C ASN A 126 7.37 -10.30 -13.21
N VAL A 127 6.86 -10.95 -12.16
CA VAL A 127 7.48 -10.89 -10.84
C VAL A 127 8.80 -11.67 -10.83
N VAL A 128 9.91 -10.96 -10.62
CA VAL A 128 11.27 -11.55 -10.57
C VAL A 128 11.77 -11.72 -9.14
N TRP A 129 11.20 -10.98 -8.19
CA TRP A 129 11.49 -11.14 -6.77
C TRP A 129 10.29 -10.69 -5.91
N LYS A 130 10.17 -11.27 -4.72
CA LYS A 130 9.21 -10.84 -3.70
C LYS A 130 9.77 -10.97 -2.29
N SER A 131 9.27 -10.15 -1.37
CA SER A 131 9.53 -10.32 0.06
C SER A 131 8.98 -11.68 0.56
N LYS A 132 9.61 -12.24 1.59
CA LYS A 132 9.19 -13.52 2.18
C LYS A 132 7.87 -13.42 2.94
N ALA A 133 7.57 -12.23 3.44
CA ALA A 133 6.39 -11.91 4.21
C ALA A 133 5.98 -10.46 3.97
N GLU A 134 4.83 -10.10 4.52
CA GLU A 134 4.37 -8.72 4.67
C GLU A 134 5.45 -7.87 5.38
N VAL A 135 5.75 -6.71 4.83
CA VAL A 135 6.72 -5.76 5.37
C VAL A 135 5.96 -4.65 6.10
N PRO A 136 6.28 -4.37 7.38
CA PRO A 136 5.72 -3.22 8.09
C PRO A 136 6.09 -1.91 7.41
N GLY A 137 5.09 -1.07 7.09
CA GLY A 137 5.34 0.27 6.60
C GLY A 137 6.01 1.14 7.66
N GLU A 138 7.03 1.90 7.26
CA GLU A 138 7.74 2.86 8.11
C GLU A 138 7.44 4.29 7.61
N ALA A 139 6.97 5.16 8.51
CA ALA A 139 6.67 6.57 8.17
C ALA A 139 7.93 7.41 7.93
N TRP A 140 9.05 7.01 8.54
CA TRP A 140 10.30 7.76 8.58
C TRP A 140 11.47 6.85 8.26
N SER A 141 12.43 7.37 7.50
CA SER A 141 13.62 6.61 7.11
C SER A 141 14.71 6.75 8.16
N LYS A 142 15.13 5.60 8.74
CA LYS A 142 16.29 5.52 9.63
C LYS A 142 17.62 5.89 8.98
N TYR A 143 17.65 6.03 7.66
CA TYR A 143 18.87 6.33 6.89
C TYR A 143 19.03 7.81 6.57
N LEU A 144 17.98 8.62 6.73
CA LEU A 144 18.03 10.05 6.43
C LEU A 144 18.31 10.85 7.71
N PRO A 145 19.31 11.74 7.73
CA PRO A 145 19.64 12.52 8.93
C PRO A 145 18.47 13.30 9.52
N GLY A 146 17.54 13.78 8.68
CA GLY A 146 16.39 14.56 9.12
C GLY A 146 15.23 13.76 9.74
N SER A 147 15.20 12.43 9.57
CA SER A 147 14.10 11.60 10.04
C SER A 147 14.53 10.33 10.78
N LYS A 148 15.84 10.06 10.89
CA LYS A 148 16.36 8.86 11.55
C LYS A 148 15.94 8.67 13.00
N ASP A 149 15.66 9.77 13.69
CA ASP A 149 15.27 9.78 15.10
C ASP A 149 13.74 9.88 15.28
N LEU A 150 12.97 9.95 14.18
CA LEU A 150 11.52 10.11 14.18
C LEU A 150 10.80 8.76 14.10
N ILE A 151 9.73 8.62 14.85
CA ILE A 151 8.73 7.56 14.71
C ILE A 151 7.35 8.18 14.56
N ALA A 152 6.42 7.42 13.99
CA ALA A 152 4.99 7.70 14.08
C ALA A 152 4.38 6.65 15.01
N ASP A 153 3.58 7.08 15.98
CA ASP A 153 2.79 6.21 16.85
C ASP A 153 1.56 6.98 17.35
N TRP A 154 0.39 6.55 16.90
CA TRP A 154 -0.91 7.15 17.21
C TRP A 154 -1.59 6.49 18.41
N THR A 155 -0.84 5.75 19.21
CA THR A 155 -1.30 5.18 20.48
C THR A 155 -0.80 6.00 21.69
N PRO A 156 -1.56 6.05 22.79
CA PRO A 156 -1.08 6.64 24.03
C PRO A 156 0.17 5.91 24.58
N PRO A 157 1.14 6.64 25.16
CA PRO A 157 1.13 8.07 25.43
C PRO A 157 1.70 8.95 24.29
N ILE A 158 2.11 8.38 23.15
CA ILE A 158 2.83 9.12 22.10
C ILE A 158 1.89 9.99 21.26
N ASN A 159 0.83 9.39 20.70
CA ASN A 159 -0.19 10.07 19.89
C ASN A 159 0.37 11.12 18.89
N CYS A 160 1.39 10.75 18.12
CA CYS A 160 2.14 11.67 17.28
C CYS A 160 2.66 11.01 16.00
N GLY A 161 2.48 11.70 14.86
CA GLY A 161 2.99 11.25 13.56
C GLY A 161 4.48 11.51 13.34
N ALA A 162 5.12 12.37 14.14
CA ALA A 162 6.55 12.70 14.04
C ALA A 162 7.16 12.87 15.44
N TYR A 163 7.19 11.78 16.21
CA TYR A 163 7.78 11.77 17.55
C TYR A 163 9.28 11.55 17.46
N ASN A 164 10.05 12.53 17.91
CA ASN A 164 11.50 12.41 18.00
C ASN A 164 11.88 11.65 19.27
N THR A 165 12.42 10.45 19.09
CA THR A 165 12.76 9.51 20.17
C THR A 165 13.91 9.97 21.06
N VAL A 166 14.78 10.86 20.56
CA VAL A 166 15.93 11.42 21.31
C VAL A 166 15.47 12.57 22.19
N THR A 167 14.75 13.54 21.63
CA THR A 167 14.28 14.74 22.35
C THR A 167 12.99 14.52 23.12
N LYS A 168 12.30 13.39 22.86
CA LYS A 168 10.99 13.03 23.42
C LYS A 168 9.89 14.04 23.11
N LYS A 169 9.96 14.67 21.92
CA LYS A 169 9.02 15.71 21.48
C LYS A 169 8.35 15.34 20.16
N CYS A 170 7.09 15.71 20.02
CA CYS A 170 6.37 15.67 18.76
C CYS A 170 6.78 16.89 17.90
N THR A 171 7.27 16.67 16.67
CA THR A 171 7.83 17.73 15.81
C THR A 171 6.84 18.30 14.79
N THR A 172 5.74 17.59 14.53
CA THR A 172 4.59 18.08 13.77
C THR A 172 3.38 18.00 14.68
N GLY A 173 2.61 19.08 14.82
CA GLY A 173 1.53 19.21 15.80
C GLY A 173 0.61 17.99 15.88
N VAL A 174 0.22 17.64 17.10
CA VAL A 174 -0.83 16.68 17.41
C VAL A 174 -2.03 17.03 16.53
N GLY A 175 -2.55 16.06 15.77
CA GLY A 175 -3.69 16.28 14.87
C GLY A 175 -4.79 17.06 15.59
N SER A 176 -5.07 18.26 15.08
CA SER A 176 -6.20 19.11 15.46
C SER A 176 -7.52 18.48 15.07
#